data_AF-A0A2S7XRF4-F1
#
_entry.id   AF-A0A2S7XRF4-F1
#
_cell.length_a   1.000
_cell.length_b   1.000
_cell.length_c   1.000
_cell.angle_alpha   90.00
_cell.angle_beta   90.00
_cell.angle_gamma   90.00
#
_symmetry.space_group_name_H-M   'P 1'
#
loop_
_entity.id
_entity.type
_entity.pdbx_description
1 polymer ?
#
loop_
_entity_poly.entity_id
_entity_poly.type
_entity_poly.pdbx_seq_one_letter_code
_entity_poly.pdbx_strand_id
1 'polypeptide(L)'
;MNQFDSLTITRPDDWHLHVRDDAAMADVIGHTARQFARAIIMPNLKPPIVTTAQAADYQARIIAALPAGSDFQPLMTLYLTDDTAPAEIITAKASGAVFACKLYPAGATTNSDNGVTALERIYPVLEAMQQVGLPLLVHGEVTASEVDIFDREQRFIDDQLAPLTQTFPALKVVFEHVTTAEAVAFVRAGTETLAATITPHHLLYNRNAILAGGIHPHLYCLPVLKRERHRLALLDAATSGEPRFFLGTDSAPHAVGAKETHCGCAGIYSAHAALELYAEAFAQAGALERLEGFASHFGADFYTLPRNAGTVTLRRESWQVPDYYRFGSEQIVPLRAGEVLNWRVDY
;
A
#
# COMPACT_ATOMS: atom_id res chain seq x y z
N MET A 1 10.56 -12.42 28.54
CA MET A 1 10.14 -12.03 27.18
C MET A 1 9.40 -13.23 26.61
N ASN A 2 8.09 -13.13 26.40
CA ASN A 2 7.31 -14.22 25.84
C ASN A 2 7.71 -14.37 24.37
N GLN A 3 8.61 -15.31 24.07
CA GLN A 3 8.84 -15.75 22.70
C GLN A 3 7.63 -16.59 22.30
N PHE A 4 6.69 -15.99 21.59
CA PHE A 4 5.66 -16.75 20.89
C PHE A 4 6.34 -17.58 19.80
N ASP A 5 6.14 -18.89 19.81
CA ASP A 5 6.54 -19.79 18.72
C ASP A 5 5.53 -19.78 17.57
N SER A 6 4.31 -19.30 17.84
CA SER A 6 3.26 -19.10 16.85
C SER A 6 2.29 -17.99 17.26
N LEU A 7 1.69 -17.35 16.28
CA LEU A 7 0.64 -16.34 16.43
C LEU A 7 -0.49 -16.66 15.45
N THR A 8 -1.68 -16.96 15.95
CA THR A 8 -2.89 -17.04 15.14
C THR A 8 -3.61 -15.70 15.22
N ILE A 9 -3.91 -15.12 14.05
CA ILE A 9 -4.64 -13.86 13.93
C ILE A 9 -5.85 -14.04 13.03
N THR A 10 -6.85 -13.19 13.20
CA THR A 10 -7.91 -12.98 12.21
C THR A 10 -7.31 -12.79 10.81
N ARG A 11 -7.86 -13.43 9.78
CA ARG A 11 -7.31 -13.35 8.42
C ARG A 11 -7.24 -11.88 7.98
N PRO A 12 -6.07 -11.38 7.56
CA PRO A 12 -5.88 -9.95 7.32
C PRO A 12 -6.38 -9.51 5.93
N ASP A 13 -6.29 -8.21 5.69
CA ASP A 13 -6.51 -7.57 4.39
C ASP A 13 -5.30 -6.70 4.02
N ASP A 14 -5.05 -6.49 2.74
CA ASP A 14 -3.99 -5.58 2.25
C ASP A 14 -4.58 -4.28 1.70
N TRP A 15 -4.46 -3.18 2.46
CA TRP A 15 -5.09 -1.92 2.11
C TRP A 15 -4.30 -1.10 1.06
N HIS A 16 -3.22 -1.64 0.47
CA HIS A 16 -2.51 -1.02 -0.65
C HIS A 16 -1.74 -2.03 -1.51
N LEU A 17 -2.27 -2.40 -2.68
CA LEU A 17 -1.68 -3.43 -3.53
C LEU A 17 -1.64 -3.07 -5.02
N HIS A 18 -0.52 -3.39 -5.69
CA HIS A 18 -0.41 -3.36 -7.15
C HIS A 18 -0.24 -4.77 -7.69
N VAL A 19 -1.15 -5.20 -8.55
CA VAL A 19 -1.10 -6.54 -9.15
C VAL A 19 -0.74 -6.52 -10.64
N ARG A 20 -0.65 -5.32 -11.25
CA ARG A 20 -0.44 -5.13 -12.71
C ARG A 20 -1.59 -5.78 -13.49
N ASP A 21 -1.34 -6.28 -14.69
CA ASP A 21 -2.38 -6.91 -15.52
C ASP A 21 -1.84 -8.15 -16.22
N ASP A 22 -2.73 -8.87 -16.91
CA ASP A 22 -2.42 -10.00 -17.78
C ASP A 22 -1.53 -11.09 -17.12
N ALA A 23 -0.53 -11.59 -17.83
CA ALA A 23 0.33 -12.68 -17.36
C ALA A 23 1.16 -12.29 -16.12
N ALA A 24 1.55 -11.01 -16.02
CA ALA A 24 2.26 -10.51 -14.85
C ALA A 24 1.38 -10.58 -13.59
N MET A 25 0.10 -10.19 -13.71
CA MET A 25 -0.88 -10.33 -12.65
C MET A 25 -1.13 -11.79 -12.26
N ALA A 26 -1.30 -12.67 -13.25
CA ALA A 26 -1.55 -14.08 -13.01
C ALA A 26 -0.43 -14.76 -12.22
N ASP A 27 0.83 -14.35 -12.42
CA ASP A 27 1.97 -14.90 -11.69
C ASP A 27 2.08 -14.40 -10.24
N VAL A 28 1.54 -13.21 -9.91
CA VAL A 28 1.72 -12.59 -8.58
C VAL A 28 0.49 -12.63 -7.68
N ILE A 29 -0.72 -12.66 -8.24
CA ILE A 29 -1.97 -12.51 -7.46
C ILE A 29 -2.17 -13.65 -6.44
N GLY A 30 -1.74 -14.86 -6.78
CA GLY A 30 -1.82 -16.03 -5.89
C GLY A 30 -1.02 -15.84 -4.59
N HIS A 31 0.01 -15.00 -4.58
CA HIS A 31 0.77 -14.70 -3.39
C HIS A 31 -0.02 -13.86 -2.39
N THR A 32 -0.78 -12.88 -2.86
CA THR A 32 -1.69 -12.11 -2.02
C THR A 32 -2.89 -12.97 -1.60
N ALA A 33 -3.52 -13.66 -2.54
CA ALA A 33 -4.79 -14.35 -2.32
C ALA A 33 -4.72 -15.47 -1.27
N ARG A 34 -3.54 -16.08 -1.07
CA ARG A 34 -3.33 -17.08 0.00
C ARG A 34 -3.20 -16.47 1.41
N GLN A 35 -2.81 -15.20 1.52
CA GLN A 35 -2.54 -14.53 2.80
C GLN A 35 -3.72 -13.68 3.27
N PHE A 36 -4.33 -12.96 2.33
CA PHE A 36 -5.32 -11.92 2.62
C PHE A 36 -6.71 -12.33 2.16
N ALA A 37 -7.75 -11.83 2.82
CA ALA A 37 -9.13 -12.01 2.36
C ALA A 37 -9.50 -10.94 1.32
N ARG A 38 -9.06 -9.70 1.52
CA ARG A 38 -9.31 -8.58 0.61
C ARG A 38 -8.03 -7.82 0.33
N ALA A 39 -8.00 -7.09 -0.80
CA ALA A 39 -7.02 -6.03 -0.97
C ALA A 39 -7.57 -4.82 -1.73
N ILE A 40 -7.11 -3.63 -1.38
CA ILE A 40 -7.34 -2.41 -2.16
C ILE A 40 -6.40 -2.43 -3.36
N ILE A 41 -6.98 -2.54 -4.55
CA ILE A 41 -6.25 -2.64 -5.81
C ILE A 41 -6.02 -1.23 -6.37
N MET A 42 -4.75 -0.85 -6.50
CA MET A 42 -4.34 0.45 -7.01
C MET A 42 -4.60 0.59 -8.52
N PRO A 43 -4.94 1.79 -9.03
CA PRO A 43 -5.54 1.97 -10.35
C PRO A 43 -4.55 2.47 -11.42
N ASN A 44 -3.26 2.57 -11.12
CA ASN A 44 -2.20 3.11 -11.97
C ASN A 44 -1.67 2.10 -13.02
N LEU A 45 -2.59 1.42 -13.70
CA LEU A 45 -2.28 0.69 -14.94
C LEU A 45 -1.90 1.67 -16.06
N LYS A 46 -1.55 1.12 -17.24
CA LYS A 46 -1.29 1.91 -18.44
C LYS A 46 -2.19 1.42 -19.58
N PRO A 47 -3.28 2.15 -19.93
CA PRO A 47 -3.76 3.39 -19.30
C PRO A 47 -4.32 3.19 -17.88
N PRO A 48 -4.44 4.27 -17.06
CA PRO A 48 -4.98 4.17 -15.71
C PRO A 48 -6.49 3.85 -15.71
N ILE A 49 -6.97 3.30 -14.60
CA ILE A 49 -8.38 2.98 -14.38
C ILE A 49 -9.10 4.22 -13.85
N VAL A 50 -9.80 4.96 -14.72
CA VAL A 50 -10.41 6.27 -14.41
C VAL A 50 -11.94 6.23 -14.36
N THR A 51 -12.55 5.11 -14.74
CA THR A 51 -14.01 4.92 -14.72
C THR A 51 -14.43 3.63 -14.01
N THR A 52 -15.65 3.61 -13.52
CA THR A 52 -16.30 2.48 -12.86
C THR A 52 -16.36 1.25 -13.77
N ALA A 53 -16.61 1.45 -15.07
CA ALA A 53 -16.62 0.37 -16.06
C ALA A 53 -15.23 -0.28 -16.20
N GLN A 54 -14.18 0.53 -16.32
CA GLN A 54 -12.81 0.02 -16.36
C GLN A 54 -12.43 -0.73 -15.07
N ALA A 55 -12.88 -0.23 -13.91
CA ALA A 55 -12.66 -0.88 -12.63
C ALA A 55 -13.33 -2.26 -12.57
N ALA A 56 -14.58 -2.37 -13.06
CA ALA A 56 -15.29 -3.64 -13.13
C ALA A 56 -14.62 -4.64 -14.08
N ASP A 57 -14.20 -4.19 -15.27
CA ASP A 57 -13.48 -5.03 -16.23
C ASP A 57 -12.15 -5.54 -15.65
N TYR A 58 -11.42 -4.68 -14.95
CA TYR A 58 -10.17 -5.07 -14.30
C TYR A 58 -10.40 -6.02 -13.13
N GLN A 59 -11.44 -5.78 -12.31
CA GLN A 59 -11.84 -6.70 -11.25
C GLN A 59 -12.12 -8.11 -11.80
N ALA A 60 -12.85 -8.20 -12.92
CA ALA A 60 -13.16 -9.46 -13.57
C ALA A 60 -11.90 -10.19 -14.04
N ARG A 61 -10.89 -9.47 -14.58
CA ARG A 61 -9.59 -10.07 -14.94
C ARG A 61 -8.84 -10.59 -13.72
N ILE A 62 -8.81 -9.84 -12.62
CA ILE A 62 -8.18 -10.28 -11.36
C ILE A 62 -8.84 -11.56 -10.86
N ILE A 63 -10.16 -11.58 -10.77
CA ILE A 63 -10.93 -12.74 -10.30
C ILE A 63 -10.67 -13.96 -11.20
N ALA A 64 -10.63 -13.79 -12.51
CA ALA A 64 -10.34 -14.86 -13.45
C ALA A 64 -8.91 -15.43 -13.32
N ALA A 65 -7.97 -14.64 -12.80
CA ALA A 65 -6.58 -15.05 -12.57
C ALA A 65 -6.34 -15.66 -11.18
N LEU A 66 -7.35 -15.68 -10.29
CA LEU A 66 -7.19 -16.24 -8.96
C LEU A 66 -6.96 -17.75 -8.99
N PRO A 67 -6.18 -18.29 -8.04
CA PRO A 67 -6.09 -19.74 -7.85
C PRO A 67 -7.47 -20.37 -7.63
N ALA A 68 -7.65 -21.59 -8.13
CA ALA A 68 -8.90 -22.32 -7.97
C ALA A 68 -9.30 -22.45 -6.49
N GLY A 69 -10.55 -22.11 -6.17
CA GLY A 69 -11.07 -22.15 -4.80
C GLY A 69 -10.71 -20.93 -3.94
N SER A 70 -10.02 -19.92 -4.49
CA SER A 70 -9.77 -18.67 -3.78
C SER A 70 -11.08 -17.91 -3.52
N ASP A 71 -11.22 -17.42 -2.29
CA ASP A 71 -12.28 -16.53 -1.82
C ASP A 71 -11.83 -15.05 -1.75
N PHE A 72 -10.65 -14.74 -2.31
CA PHE A 72 -10.07 -13.41 -2.27
C PHE A 72 -10.92 -12.39 -3.01
N GLN A 73 -11.09 -11.21 -2.40
CA GLN A 73 -11.90 -10.13 -2.95
C GLN A 73 -11.04 -8.90 -3.30
N PRO A 74 -10.83 -8.61 -4.59
CA PRO A 74 -10.22 -7.35 -5.01
C PRO A 74 -11.20 -6.18 -4.82
N LEU A 75 -10.81 -5.21 -3.99
CA LEU A 75 -11.53 -3.96 -3.73
C LEU A 75 -10.99 -2.87 -4.67
N MET A 76 -11.77 -2.45 -5.65
CA MET A 76 -11.24 -1.61 -6.72
C MET A 76 -11.14 -0.15 -6.32
N THR A 77 -10.26 0.58 -7.01
CA THR A 77 -10.12 2.03 -6.87
C THR A 77 -10.18 2.72 -8.21
N LEU A 78 -10.48 4.03 -8.21
CA LEU A 78 -10.33 4.88 -9.39
C LEU A 78 -9.12 5.79 -9.27
N TYR A 79 -8.41 5.96 -10.37
CA TYR A 79 -7.35 6.93 -10.54
C TYR A 79 -7.96 8.31 -10.75
N LEU A 80 -7.66 9.27 -9.87
CA LEU A 80 -8.12 10.66 -10.03
C LEU A 80 -7.28 11.40 -11.06
N THR A 81 -7.97 12.15 -11.92
CA THR A 81 -7.39 13.01 -12.95
C THR A 81 -8.04 14.39 -12.89
N ASP A 82 -7.46 15.37 -13.56
CA ASP A 82 -8.06 16.70 -13.73
C ASP A 82 -9.45 16.66 -14.42
N ASP A 83 -9.71 15.62 -15.21
CA ASP A 83 -10.94 15.45 -15.99
C ASP A 83 -11.96 14.55 -15.28
N THR A 84 -11.65 14.05 -14.09
CA THR A 84 -12.58 13.20 -13.32
C THR A 84 -13.84 13.98 -12.99
N ALA A 85 -14.99 13.48 -13.42
CA ALA A 85 -16.28 14.13 -13.16
C ALA A 85 -16.83 13.73 -11.78
N PRO A 86 -17.44 14.66 -11.01
CA PRO A 86 -18.12 14.32 -9.75
C PRO A 86 -19.21 13.25 -9.89
N ALA A 87 -19.89 13.18 -11.04
CA ALA A 87 -20.88 12.15 -11.34
C ALA A 87 -20.28 10.73 -11.40
N GLU A 88 -19.00 10.61 -11.77
CA GLU A 88 -18.29 9.33 -11.79
C GLU A 88 -18.12 8.79 -10.36
N ILE A 89 -17.91 9.66 -9.37
CA ILE A 89 -17.79 9.28 -7.96
C ILE A 89 -19.09 8.67 -7.42
N ILE A 90 -20.22 9.26 -7.79
CA ILE A 90 -21.55 8.76 -7.41
C ILE A 90 -21.77 7.38 -8.03
N THR A 91 -21.44 7.25 -9.32
CA THR A 91 -21.54 5.97 -10.07
C THR A 91 -20.64 4.90 -9.45
N ALA A 92 -19.40 5.25 -9.12
CA ALA A 92 -18.42 4.38 -8.51
C ALA A 92 -18.91 3.85 -7.17
N LYS A 93 -19.38 4.74 -6.28
CA LYS A 93 -19.93 4.33 -4.97
C LYS A 93 -21.15 3.42 -5.12
N ALA A 94 -22.05 3.74 -6.05
CA ALA A 94 -23.27 2.96 -6.28
C ALA A 94 -22.99 1.55 -6.86
N SER A 95 -21.85 1.35 -7.53
CA SER A 95 -21.48 0.05 -8.10
C SER A 95 -21.22 -1.03 -7.04
N GLY A 96 -20.83 -0.65 -5.83
CA GLY A 96 -20.36 -1.56 -4.78
C GLY A 96 -19.00 -2.23 -5.06
N ALA A 97 -18.38 -2.00 -6.24
CA ALA A 97 -17.08 -2.55 -6.61
C ALA A 97 -15.92 -1.59 -6.31
N VAL A 98 -16.16 -0.27 -6.37
CA VAL A 98 -15.17 0.76 -6.07
C VAL A 98 -15.25 1.17 -4.60
N PHE A 99 -14.12 1.03 -3.89
CA PHE A 99 -14.01 1.29 -2.46
C PHE A 99 -13.28 2.58 -2.11
N ALA A 100 -12.54 3.16 -3.04
CA ALA A 100 -11.85 4.45 -2.85
C ALA A 100 -11.43 5.07 -4.18
N CYS A 101 -10.97 6.32 -4.15
CA CYS A 101 -10.25 6.93 -5.27
C CYS A 101 -8.82 7.29 -4.84
N LYS A 102 -7.86 7.04 -5.72
CA LYS A 102 -6.43 7.27 -5.48
C LYS A 102 -5.99 8.55 -6.18
N LEU A 103 -5.48 9.48 -5.37
CA LEU A 103 -4.78 10.68 -5.80
C LEU A 103 -3.29 10.36 -5.98
N TYR A 104 -2.81 10.60 -7.20
CA TYR A 104 -1.39 10.73 -7.49
C TYR A 104 -1.13 12.16 -7.97
N PRO A 105 -0.23 12.92 -7.32
CA PRO A 105 0.28 14.14 -7.90
C PRO A 105 0.97 13.81 -9.24
N ALA A 106 0.73 14.62 -10.26
CA ALA A 106 1.26 14.37 -11.60
C ALA A 106 2.80 14.19 -11.56
N GLY A 107 3.28 13.05 -12.06
CA GLY A 107 4.71 12.68 -12.10
C GLY A 107 5.33 12.22 -10.77
N ALA A 108 4.55 11.97 -9.70
CA ALA A 108 5.08 11.56 -8.39
C ALA A 108 5.67 10.15 -8.37
N THR A 109 5.14 9.22 -9.16
CA THR A 109 5.53 7.80 -9.13
C THR A 109 5.21 7.08 -10.44
N THR A 110 5.44 5.76 -10.49
CA THR A 110 5.19 4.91 -11.66
C THR A 110 3.76 5.09 -12.20
N ASN A 111 3.67 5.41 -13.50
CA ASN A 111 2.43 5.65 -14.25
C ASN A 111 1.56 6.82 -13.73
N SER A 112 2.16 7.82 -13.06
CA SER A 112 1.40 8.96 -12.53
C SER A 112 1.38 10.21 -13.41
N ASP A 113 1.80 10.12 -14.67
CA ASP A 113 1.89 11.29 -15.57
C ASP A 113 0.53 11.93 -15.88
N ASN A 114 -0.55 11.14 -15.83
CA ASN A 114 -1.94 11.60 -16.03
C ASN A 114 -2.63 12.02 -14.71
N GLY A 115 -1.83 12.27 -13.66
CA GLY A 115 -2.28 12.62 -12.32
C GLY A 115 -2.92 14.00 -12.23
N VAL A 116 -3.30 14.37 -11.01
CA VAL A 116 -3.89 15.68 -10.72
C VAL A 116 -2.79 16.75 -10.72
N THR A 117 -3.03 17.85 -11.44
CA THR A 117 -2.06 18.94 -11.58
C THR A 117 -2.17 19.97 -10.45
N ALA A 118 -3.39 20.19 -9.95
CA ALA A 118 -3.69 21.06 -8.81
C ALA A 118 -4.94 20.55 -8.09
N LEU A 119 -4.90 20.50 -6.75
CA LEU A 119 -5.99 19.94 -5.95
C LEU A 119 -7.31 20.70 -6.14
N GLU A 120 -7.24 22.03 -6.31
CA GLU A 120 -8.41 22.89 -6.49
C GLU A 120 -9.26 22.51 -7.70
N ARG A 121 -8.63 21.92 -8.74
CA ARG A 121 -9.32 21.47 -9.95
C ARG A 121 -10.26 20.29 -9.67
N ILE A 122 -9.94 19.48 -8.65
CA ILE A 122 -10.73 18.32 -8.26
C ILE A 122 -11.56 18.56 -6.99
N TYR A 123 -11.64 19.79 -6.46
CA TYR A 123 -12.48 20.07 -5.29
C TYR A 123 -13.95 19.63 -5.46
N PRO A 124 -14.61 19.83 -6.62
CA PRO A 124 -15.95 19.29 -6.84
C PRO A 124 -16.01 17.76 -6.74
N VAL A 125 -14.94 17.07 -7.12
CA VAL A 125 -14.81 15.60 -7.02
C VAL A 125 -14.63 15.19 -5.56
N LEU A 126 -13.75 15.87 -4.83
CA LEU A 126 -13.52 15.63 -3.39
C LEU A 126 -14.79 15.90 -2.56
N GLU A 127 -15.56 16.93 -2.92
CA GLU A 127 -16.85 17.20 -2.30
C GLU A 127 -17.85 16.06 -2.53
N ALA A 128 -17.95 15.55 -3.78
CA ALA A 128 -18.79 14.40 -4.08
C ALA A 128 -18.34 13.14 -3.30
N MET A 129 -17.02 12.89 -3.21
CA MET A 129 -16.45 11.79 -2.43
C MET A 129 -16.83 11.89 -0.95
N GLN A 130 -16.74 13.09 -0.38
CA GLN A 130 -17.16 13.36 1.00
C GLN A 130 -18.65 13.08 1.19
N GLN A 131 -19.51 13.57 0.29
CA GLN A 131 -20.97 13.40 0.36
C GLN A 131 -21.40 11.93 0.33
N VAL A 132 -20.76 11.11 -0.50
CA VAL A 132 -21.12 9.68 -0.64
C VAL A 132 -20.28 8.75 0.25
N GLY A 133 -19.36 9.30 1.05
CA GLY A 133 -18.48 8.54 1.93
C GLY A 133 -17.58 7.58 1.16
N LEU A 134 -16.94 8.05 0.07
CA LEU A 134 -15.91 7.32 -0.66
C LEU A 134 -14.51 7.84 -0.24
N PRO A 135 -13.66 7.02 0.39
CA PRO A 135 -12.33 7.44 0.84
C PRO A 135 -11.43 7.96 -0.28
N LEU A 136 -10.62 8.96 0.07
CA LEU A 136 -9.49 9.43 -0.72
C LEU A 136 -8.20 8.75 -0.24
N LEU A 137 -7.51 8.08 -1.15
CA LEU A 137 -6.18 7.51 -0.91
C LEU A 137 -5.15 8.45 -1.50
N VAL A 138 -4.10 8.76 -0.77
CA VAL A 138 -3.15 9.81 -1.17
C VAL A 138 -1.73 9.26 -1.22
N HIS A 139 -1.12 9.30 -2.40
CA HIS A 139 0.34 9.25 -2.51
C HIS A 139 0.88 10.66 -2.23
N GLY A 140 1.32 10.90 -1.00
CA GLY A 140 1.61 12.26 -0.52
C GLY A 140 3.05 12.70 -0.74
N GLU A 141 3.45 12.95 -1.99
CA GLU A 141 4.73 13.60 -2.33
C GLU A 141 4.49 14.73 -3.34
N VAL A 142 5.13 15.88 -3.13
CA VAL A 142 5.21 16.91 -4.17
C VAL A 142 6.21 16.48 -5.25
N THR A 143 6.05 16.98 -6.48
CA THR A 143 6.86 16.55 -7.63
C THR A 143 7.76 17.65 -8.19
N ALA A 144 7.70 18.83 -7.58
CA ALA A 144 8.51 19.99 -7.93
C ALA A 144 10.02 19.63 -7.94
N SER A 145 10.70 19.97 -9.02
CA SER A 145 12.08 19.54 -9.30
C SER A 145 13.11 20.09 -8.30
N GLU A 146 12.80 21.22 -7.68
CA GLU A 146 13.62 21.91 -6.70
C GLU A 146 13.50 21.34 -5.28
N VAL A 147 12.50 20.49 -5.02
CA VAL A 147 12.29 19.84 -3.72
C VAL A 147 13.05 18.51 -3.71
N ASP A 148 13.99 18.39 -2.76
CA ASP A 148 14.76 17.17 -2.54
C ASP A 148 13.82 15.98 -2.29
N ILE A 149 14.13 14.83 -2.91
CA ILE A 149 13.30 13.63 -2.83
C ILE A 149 13.03 13.15 -1.40
N PHE A 150 13.94 13.43 -0.45
CA PHE A 150 13.74 13.07 0.96
C PHE A 150 12.78 14.01 1.70
N ASP A 151 12.52 15.20 1.17
CA ASP A 151 11.69 16.25 1.78
C ASP A 151 10.28 16.35 1.15
N ARG A 152 10.03 15.64 0.04
CA ARG A 152 8.78 15.71 -0.72
C ARG A 152 7.53 15.35 0.08
N GLU A 153 7.63 14.35 0.97
CA GLU A 153 6.51 13.92 1.81
C GLU A 153 6.14 14.99 2.84
N GLN A 154 7.14 15.57 3.51
CA GLN A 154 6.92 16.68 4.45
C GLN A 154 6.30 17.87 3.74
N ARG A 155 6.84 18.23 2.57
CA ARG A 155 6.35 19.36 1.80
C ARG A 155 4.91 19.16 1.34
N PHE A 156 4.52 17.94 1.00
CA PHE A 156 3.14 17.61 0.66
C PHE A 156 2.19 17.78 1.85
N ILE A 157 2.62 17.41 3.06
CA ILE A 157 1.82 17.63 4.28
C ILE A 157 1.50 19.11 4.44
N ASP A 158 2.54 19.94 4.42
CA ASP A 158 2.43 21.38 4.68
C ASP A 158 1.62 22.11 3.59
N ASP A 159 1.92 21.83 2.32
CA ASP A 159 1.37 22.59 1.20
C ASP A 159 -0.02 22.09 0.76
N GLN A 160 -0.33 20.81 0.96
CA GLN A 160 -1.47 20.16 0.32
C GLN A 160 -2.37 19.40 1.29
N LEU A 161 -1.84 18.42 2.02
CA LEU A 161 -2.67 17.50 2.81
C LEU A 161 -3.34 18.20 4.00
N ALA A 162 -2.60 19.04 4.73
CA ALA A 162 -3.16 19.77 5.86
C ALA A 162 -4.31 20.72 5.41
N PRO A 163 -4.13 21.58 4.39
CA PRO A 163 -5.24 22.37 3.83
C PRO A 163 -6.43 21.53 3.34
N LEU A 164 -6.17 20.40 2.67
CA LEU A 164 -7.22 19.51 2.15
C LEU A 164 -8.08 18.96 3.29
N THR A 165 -7.46 18.43 4.35
CA THR A 165 -8.20 17.88 5.51
C THR A 165 -8.97 18.93 6.30
N GLN A 166 -8.54 20.20 6.28
CA GLN A 166 -9.29 21.31 6.86
C GLN A 166 -10.48 21.73 5.99
N THR A 167 -10.32 21.66 4.67
CA THR A 167 -11.37 22.03 3.71
C THR A 167 -12.47 20.97 3.63
N PHE A 168 -12.09 19.69 3.73
CA PHE A 168 -13.00 18.53 3.67
C PHE A 168 -12.94 17.70 4.95
N PRO A 169 -13.38 18.22 6.11
CA PRO A 169 -13.18 17.58 7.40
C PRO A 169 -13.91 16.24 7.57
N ALA A 170 -14.96 16.00 6.78
CA ALA A 170 -15.72 14.75 6.80
C ALA A 170 -15.22 13.74 5.75
N LEU A 171 -14.33 14.12 4.84
CA LEU A 171 -13.75 13.21 3.86
C LEU A 171 -12.79 12.26 4.56
N LYS A 172 -13.02 10.96 4.43
CA LYS A 172 -12.04 9.97 4.88
C LYS A 172 -10.82 10.01 3.97
N VAL A 173 -9.64 10.15 4.56
CA VAL A 173 -8.35 10.21 3.87
C VAL A 173 -7.43 9.13 4.43
N VAL A 174 -6.84 8.34 3.54
CA VAL A 174 -5.72 7.45 3.86
C VAL A 174 -4.45 8.07 3.28
N PHE A 175 -3.53 8.49 4.16
CA PHE A 175 -2.19 8.85 3.77
C PHE A 175 -1.41 7.54 3.52
N GLU A 176 -1.28 7.18 2.26
CA GLU A 176 -0.70 5.90 1.89
C GLU A 176 0.80 5.85 2.23
N HIS A 177 1.28 4.64 2.55
CA HIS A 177 2.70 4.25 2.65
C HIS A 177 3.58 5.34 3.27
N VAL A 178 3.20 5.87 4.43
CA VAL A 178 3.93 6.98 5.08
C VAL A 178 5.36 6.57 5.40
N THR A 179 6.31 7.50 5.23
CA THR A 179 7.75 7.18 5.32
C THR A 179 8.52 8.06 6.31
N THR A 180 7.89 9.09 6.87
CA THR A 180 8.52 10.09 7.73
C THR A 180 7.94 10.12 9.15
N ALA A 181 8.69 10.70 10.08
CA ALA A 181 8.22 10.85 11.48
C ALA A 181 7.18 11.97 11.56
N GLU A 182 7.30 12.91 10.65
CA GLU A 182 6.41 14.04 10.46
C GLU A 182 5.04 13.58 9.93
N ALA A 183 4.99 12.65 8.97
CA ALA A 183 3.74 12.01 8.55
C ALA A 183 3.06 11.25 9.70
N VAL A 184 3.83 10.51 10.51
CA VAL A 184 3.31 9.86 11.72
C VAL A 184 2.72 10.89 12.69
N ALA A 185 3.43 11.99 12.96
CA ALA A 185 2.97 13.05 13.85
C ALA A 185 1.70 13.73 13.31
N PHE A 186 1.65 14.01 12.01
CA PHE A 186 0.50 14.58 11.34
C PHE A 186 -0.74 13.68 11.46
N VAL A 187 -0.59 12.39 11.16
CA VAL A 187 -1.68 11.41 11.26
C VAL A 187 -2.15 11.26 12.71
N ARG A 188 -1.25 11.25 13.70
CA ARG A 188 -1.61 11.23 15.14
C ARG A 188 -2.36 12.48 15.61
N ALA A 189 -2.02 13.65 15.07
CA ALA A 189 -2.71 14.91 15.36
C ALA A 189 -4.04 15.07 14.62
N GLY A 190 -4.27 14.25 13.57
CA GLY A 190 -5.49 14.28 12.76
C GLY A 190 -6.73 13.75 13.47
N THR A 191 -7.88 13.98 12.83
CA THR A 191 -9.18 13.48 13.29
C THR A 191 -9.41 12.02 12.88
N GLU A 192 -10.53 11.43 13.31
CA GLU A 192 -10.91 10.04 12.97
C GLU A 192 -11.11 9.79 11.46
N THR A 193 -11.18 10.83 10.63
CA THR A 193 -11.23 10.71 9.17
C THR A 193 -9.87 10.59 8.52
N LEU A 194 -8.76 10.71 9.26
CA LEU A 194 -7.40 10.56 8.74
C LEU A 194 -6.73 9.30 9.29
N ALA A 195 -6.29 8.43 8.38
CA ALA A 195 -5.49 7.25 8.68
C ALA A 195 -4.28 7.15 7.76
N ALA A 196 -3.43 6.15 7.99
CA ALA A 196 -2.28 5.86 7.15
C ALA A 196 -2.01 4.35 7.02
N THR A 197 -1.51 3.96 5.85
CA THR A 197 -0.92 2.64 5.66
C THR A 197 0.58 2.69 5.86
N ILE A 198 1.17 1.61 6.38
CA ILE A 198 2.63 1.47 6.53
C ILE A 198 3.07 0.16 5.91
N THR A 199 4.02 0.21 4.99
CA THR A 199 4.55 -0.95 4.25
C THR A 199 5.52 -1.79 5.10
N PRO A 200 5.77 -3.07 4.79
CA PRO A 200 6.76 -3.85 5.52
C PRO A 200 8.19 -3.37 5.25
N HIS A 201 8.49 -2.91 4.03
CA HIS A 201 9.83 -2.47 3.66
C HIS A 201 10.23 -1.16 4.35
N HIS A 202 9.29 -0.23 4.59
CA HIS A 202 9.54 0.98 5.38
C HIS A 202 9.67 0.72 6.89
N LEU A 203 9.20 -0.42 7.39
CA LEU A 203 9.42 -0.83 8.79
C LEU A 203 10.78 -1.51 8.97
N LEU A 204 11.17 -2.34 8.00
CA LEU A 204 12.40 -3.16 8.06
C LEU A 204 13.66 -2.39 7.66
N TYR A 205 13.55 -1.42 6.75
CA TYR A 205 14.70 -0.77 6.15
C TYR A 205 14.69 0.75 6.29
N ASN A 206 15.89 1.31 6.29
CA ASN A 206 16.13 2.74 6.08
C ASN A 206 17.00 2.91 4.83
N ARG A 207 17.23 4.15 4.40
CA ARG A 207 17.95 4.47 3.16
C ARG A 207 19.37 3.90 3.02
N ASN A 208 20.02 3.52 4.13
CA ASN A 208 21.31 2.83 4.05
C ASN A 208 21.18 1.50 3.29
N ALA A 209 20.04 0.83 3.37
CA ALA A 209 19.79 -0.40 2.63
C ALA A 209 19.83 -0.21 1.11
N ILE A 210 19.54 1.01 0.62
CA ILE A 210 19.64 1.33 -0.81
C ILE A 210 21.09 1.68 -1.21
N LEU A 211 21.86 2.33 -0.33
CA LEU A 211 23.04 3.11 -0.73
C LEU A 211 24.37 2.66 -0.10
N ALA A 212 24.35 1.90 1.00
CA ALA A 212 25.56 1.54 1.72
C ALA A 212 26.27 0.35 1.06
N GLY A 213 27.52 0.54 0.63
CA GLY A 213 28.34 -0.52 0.00
C GLY A 213 28.03 -0.79 -1.48
N GLY A 214 26.91 -0.27 -1.99
CA GLY A 214 26.49 -0.36 -3.37
C GLY A 214 25.08 0.21 -3.54
N ILE A 215 24.65 0.43 -4.78
CA ILE A 215 23.26 0.81 -5.07
C ILE A 215 22.43 -0.46 -5.23
N HIS A 216 21.40 -0.62 -4.40
CA HIS A 216 20.47 -1.76 -4.43
C HIS A 216 19.12 -1.34 -5.04
N PRO A 217 18.92 -1.46 -6.37
CA PRO A 217 17.73 -0.94 -7.04
C PRO A 217 16.44 -1.65 -6.62
N HIS A 218 16.51 -2.91 -6.19
CA HIS A 218 15.35 -3.68 -5.70
C HIS A 218 14.78 -3.15 -4.38
N LEU A 219 15.50 -2.26 -3.67
CA LEU A 219 15.02 -1.53 -2.50
C LEU A 219 14.62 -0.09 -2.80
N TYR A 220 14.68 0.33 -4.06
CA TYR A 220 14.19 1.64 -4.50
C TYR A 220 12.68 1.60 -4.72
N CYS A 221 11.94 2.40 -3.95
CA CYS A 221 10.49 2.63 -4.01
C CYS A 221 10.18 4.13 -3.84
N LEU A 222 8.91 4.49 -4.01
CA LEU A 222 8.40 5.83 -3.77
C LEU A 222 7.18 5.76 -2.84
N PRO A 223 7.14 6.54 -1.74
CA PRO A 223 8.19 7.45 -1.29
C PRO A 223 9.48 6.71 -0.93
N VAL A 224 10.63 7.38 -1.10
CA VAL A 224 11.94 6.71 -0.91
C VAL A 224 12.16 6.32 0.55
N LEU A 225 12.86 5.21 0.82
CA LEU A 225 13.31 4.89 2.18
C LEU A 225 14.03 6.11 2.79
N LYS A 226 13.71 6.43 4.04
CA LYS A 226 14.22 7.63 4.74
C LYS A 226 15.33 7.26 5.75
N ARG A 227 15.81 8.24 6.52
CA ARG A 227 16.80 8.01 7.61
C ARG A 227 16.20 7.14 8.73
N GLU A 228 17.07 6.52 9.53
CA GLU A 228 16.68 5.62 10.62
C GLU A 228 15.67 6.22 11.62
N ARG A 229 15.77 7.53 11.93
CA ARG A 229 14.80 8.22 12.80
C ARG A 229 13.35 8.07 12.31
N HIS A 230 13.16 8.03 11.00
CA HIS A 230 11.85 7.91 10.39
C HIS A 230 11.36 6.46 10.46
N ARG A 231 12.22 5.49 10.11
CA ARG A 231 11.92 4.06 10.26
C ARG A 231 11.47 3.72 11.69
N LEU A 232 12.17 4.26 12.69
CA LEU A 232 11.80 4.07 14.10
C LEU A 232 10.46 4.69 14.46
N ALA A 233 10.12 5.88 13.92
CA ALA A 233 8.81 6.49 14.12
C ALA A 233 7.67 5.69 13.46
N LEU A 234 7.91 5.10 12.28
CA LEU A 234 6.97 4.19 11.63
C LEU A 234 6.78 2.91 12.43
N LEU A 235 7.87 2.35 12.96
CA LEU A 235 7.82 1.14 13.78
C LEU A 235 7.05 1.39 15.08
N ASP A 236 7.29 2.52 15.74
CA ASP A 236 6.51 2.96 16.90
C ASP A 236 5.02 3.09 16.55
N ALA A 237 4.69 3.74 15.43
CA ALA A 237 3.29 3.91 15.00
C ALA A 237 2.59 2.60 14.65
N ALA A 238 3.26 1.70 13.91
CA ALA A 238 2.70 0.41 13.54
C ALA A 238 2.48 -0.50 14.77
N THR A 239 3.35 -0.39 15.77
CA THR A 239 3.32 -1.27 16.96
C THR A 239 2.60 -0.65 18.17
N SER A 240 2.10 0.58 18.06
CA SER A 240 1.44 1.29 19.18
C SER A 240 0.05 0.73 19.53
N GLY A 241 -0.62 0.08 18.58
CA GLY A 241 -2.03 -0.32 18.71
C GLY A 241 -3.02 0.82 18.43
N GLU A 242 -2.59 1.93 17.84
CA GLU A 242 -3.45 3.02 17.39
C GLU A 242 -4.23 2.62 16.13
N PRO A 243 -5.57 2.79 16.09
CA PRO A 243 -6.40 2.29 14.99
C PRO A 243 -6.27 3.07 13.67
N ARG A 244 -5.49 4.16 13.66
CA ARG A 244 -5.26 4.99 12.47
C ARG A 244 -4.08 4.51 11.61
N PHE A 245 -3.31 3.52 12.06
CA PHE A 245 -2.21 2.93 11.31
C PHE A 245 -2.51 1.46 11.01
N PHE A 246 -2.52 1.09 9.74
CA PHE A 246 -2.84 -0.28 9.34
C PHE A 246 -2.03 -0.76 8.14
N LEU A 247 -2.13 -2.06 7.87
CA LEU A 247 -1.35 -2.75 6.86
C LEU A 247 -1.69 -2.27 5.45
N GLY A 248 -0.69 -1.82 4.71
CA GLY A 248 -0.77 -1.66 3.25
C GLY A 248 0.59 -1.96 2.68
N THR A 249 0.72 -3.01 1.87
CA THR A 249 2.04 -3.54 1.52
C THR A 249 2.80 -2.64 0.57
N ASP A 250 2.06 -1.90 -0.27
CA ASP A 250 2.54 -1.27 -1.49
C ASP A 250 3.43 -2.24 -2.29
N SER A 251 3.02 -3.53 -2.32
CA SER A 251 3.72 -4.51 -3.13
C SER A 251 3.57 -4.11 -4.59
N ALA A 252 4.68 -3.68 -5.18
CA ALA A 252 4.73 -3.03 -6.48
C ALA A 252 5.70 -3.79 -7.40
N PRO A 253 5.23 -4.87 -8.05
CA PRO A 253 6.09 -5.76 -8.81
C PRO A 253 6.59 -5.11 -10.10
N HIS A 254 7.87 -5.34 -10.43
CA HIS A 254 8.53 -4.93 -11.67
C HIS A 254 9.47 -6.04 -12.13
N ALA A 255 9.57 -6.22 -13.45
CA ALA A 255 10.54 -7.15 -14.03
C ALA A 255 11.98 -6.73 -13.69
N VAL A 256 12.89 -7.70 -13.58
CA VAL A 256 14.31 -7.45 -13.28
C VAL A 256 14.93 -6.41 -14.21
N GLY A 257 14.70 -6.52 -15.53
CA GLY A 257 15.24 -5.57 -16.51
C GLY A 257 14.72 -4.14 -16.36
N ALA A 258 13.54 -3.96 -15.75
CA ALA A 258 12.99 -2.64 -15.44
C ALA A 258 13.58 -2.04 -14.14
N LYS A 259 14.13 -2.87 -13.25
CA LYS A 259 14.81 -2.43 -12.02
C LYS A 259 16.30 -2.21 -12.24
N GLU A 260 16.95 -3.11 -12.97
CA GLU A 260 18.40 -3.13 -13.22
C GLU A 260 18.75 -2.43 -14.54
N THR A 261 18.45 -1.13 -14.60
CA THR A 261 18.70 -0.28 -15.77
C THR A 261 19.24 1.09 -15.36
N HIS A 262 19.60 1.92 -16.34
CA HIS A 262 20.05 3.30 -16.11
C HIS A 262 19.01 4.19 -15.42
N CYS A 263 17.73 3.81 -15.46
CA CYS A 263 16.61 4.46 -14.78
C CYS A 263 15.66 3.40 -14.21
N GLY A 264 16.03 2.81 -13.07
CA GLY A 264 15.27 1.72 -12.45
C GLY A 264 13.91 2.15 -11.93
N CYS A 265 12.87 1.36 -12.21
CA CYS A 265 11.51 1.63 -11.72
C CYS A 265 11.44 1.60 -10.18
N ALA A 266 10.61 2.48 -9.60
CA ALA A 266 10.30 2.48 -8.19
C ALA A 266 9.25 1.41 -7.85
N GLY A 267 9.53 0.56 -6.87
CA GLY A 267 8.62 -0.46 -6.37
C GLY A 267 9.35 -1.65 -5.76
N ILE A 268 8.79 -2.21 -4.68
CA ILE A 268 9.32 -3.37 -3.97
C ILE A 268 8.28 -4.48 -3.99
N TYR A 269 8.69 -5.70 -4.34
CA TYR A 269 7.80 -6.86 -4.35
C TYR A 269 7.76 -7.59 -3.01
N SER A 270 6.80 -7.23 -2.16
CA SER A 270 6.65 -7.76 -0.79
C SER A 270 5.51 -8.77 -0.64
N ALA A 271 4.56 -8.84 -1.58
CA ALA A 271 3.37 -9.70 -1.46
C ALA A 271 3.67 -11.19 -1.28
N HIS A 272 4.84 -11.68 -1.72
CA HIS A 272 5.23 -13.09 -1.57
C HIS A 272 5.38 -13.55 -0.11
N ALA A 273 5.59 -12.65 0.85
CA ALA A 273 5.79 -12.99 2.26
C ALA A 273 5.38 -11.85 3.19
N ALA A 274 4.30 -11.14 2.82
CA ALA A 274 3.94 -9.88 3.46
C ALA A 274 3.72 -10.05 4.97
N LEU A 275 2.96 -11.08 5.39
CA LEU A 275 2.68 -11.31 6.80
C LEU A 275 3.93 -11.72 7.58
N GLU A 276 4.80 -12.54 6.99
CA GLU A 276 6.08 -12.94 7.56
C GLU A 276 7.00 -11.73 7.77
N LEU A 277 7.04 -10.80 6.82
CA LEU A 277 7.82 -9.56 6.90
C LEU A 277 7.32 -8.63 8.01
N TYR A 278 5.99 -8.45 8.14
CA TYR A 278 5.43 -7.68 9.26
C TYR A 278 5.65 -8.38 10.61
N ALA A 279 5.48 -9.70 10.67
CA ALA A 279 5.75 -10.48 11.88
C ALA A 279 7.21 -10.34 12.33
N GLU A 280 8.16 -10.30 11.39
CA GLU A 280 9.55 -9.99 11.69
C GLU A 280 9.71 -8.60 12.32
N ALA A 281 9.17 -7.55 11.69
CA ALA A 281 9.27 -6.17 12.20
C ALA A 281 8.64 -6.03 13.60
N PHE A 282 7.45 -6.57 13.81
CA PHE A 282 6.74 -6.51 15.10
C PHE A 282 7.43 -7.37 16.18
N ALA A 283 7.99 -8.53 15.82
CA ALA A 283 8.75 -9.36 16.75
C ALA A 283 10.07 -8.68 17.17
N GLN A 284 10.77 -8.02 16.25
CA GLN A 284 11.98 -7.24 16.56
C GLN A 284 11.68 -6.06 17.50
N ALA A 285 10.49 -5.46 17.38
CA ALA A 285 10.00 -4.42 18.29
C ALA A 285 9.48 -4.97 19.64
N GLY A 286 9.39 -6.30 19.80
CA GLY A 286 8.84 -6.93 21.01
C GLY A 286 7.33 -6.73 21.17
N ALA A 287 6.60 -6.49 20.08
CA ALA A 287 5.18 -6.13 20.07
C ALA A 287 4.36 -7.04 19.11
N LEU A 288 4.75 -8.30 18.96
CA LEU A 288 4.13 -9.24 18.02
C LEU A 288 2.62 -9.39 18.24
N GLU A 289 2.16 -9.34 19.50
CA GLU A 289 0.74 -9.39 19.87
C GLU A 289 -0.09 -8.22 19.32
N ARG A 290 0.54 -7.13 18.87
CA ARG A 290 -0.13 -5.98 18.26
C ARG A 290 -0.40 -6.16 16.77
N LEU A 291 0.17 -7.20 16.16
CA LEU A 291 0.05 -7.43 14.71
C LEU A 291 -1.40 -7.63 14.26
N GLU A 292 -2.24 -8.32 15.05
CA GLU A 292 -3.63 -8.58 14.65
C GLU A 292 -4.44 -7.29 14.45
N GLY A 293 -4.30 -6.32 15.36
CA GLY A 293 -4.98 -5.03 15.23
C GLY A 293 -4.61 -4.33 13.93
N PHE A 294 -3.29 -4.21 13.70
CA PHE A 294 -2.70 -3.55 12.54
C PHE A 294 -3.05 -4.24 11.21
N ALA A 295 -3.01 -5.57 11.17
CA ALA A 295 -3.18 -6.36 9.95
C ALA A 295 -4.65 -6.66 9.60
N SER A 296 -5.51 -6.81 10.61
CA SER A 296 -6.82 -7.46 10.43
C SER A 296 -8.02 -6.63 10.89
N HIS A 297 -7.81 -5.64 11.77
CA HIS A 297 -8.93 -4.90 12.38
C HIS A 297 -9.03 -3.46 11.88
N PHE A 298 -7.94 -2.70 12.02
CA PHE A 298 -7.97 -1.25 11.92
C PHE A 298 -8.36 -0.73 10.53
N GLY A 299 -7.83 -1.35 9.46
CA GLY A 299 -8.24 -0.99 8.10
C GLY A 299 -9.70 -1.37 7.82
N ALA A 300 -10.17 -2.55 8.24
CA ALA A 300 -11.56 -2.95 8.05
C ALA A 300 -12.52 -1.97 8.74
N ASP A 301 -12.19 -1.57 9.97
CA ASP A 301 -12.97 -0.59 10.74
C ASP A 301 -12.96 0.80 10.03
N PHE A 302 -11.80 1.28 9.56
CA PHE A 302 -11.70 2.56 8.85
C PHE A 302 -12.51 2.58 7.55
N TYR A 303 -12.43 1.50 6.77
CA TYR A 303 -13.19 1.32 5.53
C TYR A 303 -14.66 0.92 5.77
N THR A 304 -15.11 0.81 7.03
CA THR A 304 -16.46 0.40 7.42
C THR A 304 -16.88 -0.95 6.84
N LEU A 305 -15.93 -1.87 6.79
CA LEU A 305 -16.11 -3.25 6.33
C LEU A 305 -16.13 -4.19 7.54
N PRO A 306 -16.86 -5.32 7.45
CA PRO A 306 -16.80 -6.33 8.50
C PRO A 306 -15.37 -6.88 8.61
N ARG A 307 -14.93 -7.15 9.84
CA ARG A 307 -13.73 -7.93 10.08
C ARG A 307 -13.93 -9.35 9.54
N ASN A 308 -12.84 -9.96 9.08
CA ASN A 308 -12.89 -11.33 8.53
C ASN A 308 -13.22 -12.34 9.64
N ALA A 309 -13.84 -13.47 9.27
CA ALA A 309 -14.16 -14.56 10.20
C ALA A 309 -13.12 -15.70 10.20
N GLY A 310 -12.33 -15.81 9.13
CA GLY A 310 -11.24 -16.78 9.03
C GLY A 310 -10.02 -16.36 9.84
N THR A 311 -9.04 -17.26 9.96
CA THR A 311 -7.77 -17.00 10.63
C THR A 311 -6.60 -17.45 9.77
N VAL A 312 -5.41 -16.93 10.08
CA VAL A 312 -4.12 -17.43 9.58
C VAL A 312 -3.19 -17.64 10.76
N THR A 313 -2.26 -18.59 10.66
CA THR A 313 -1.29 -18.85 11.73
C THR A 313 0.13 -18.60 11.24
N LEU A 314 0.83 -17.68 11.88
CA LEU A 314 2.26 -17.44 11.72
C LEU A 314 3.02 -18.36 12.68
N ARG A 315 3.95 -19.15 12.18
CA ARG A 315 4.90 -19.94 12.98
C ARG A 315 6.28 -19.35 12.89
N ARG A 316 7.03 -19.42 14.00
CA ARG A 316 8.46 -19.11 14.03
C ARG A 316 9.24 -20.27 13.40
N GLU A 317 9.14 -20.38 12.08
CA GLU A 317 9.81 -21.39 11.27
C GLU A 317 10.65 -20.70 10.20
N SER A 318 11.93 -21.04 10.15
CA SER A 318 12.83 -20.46 9.16
C SER A 318 12.62 -21.08 7.79
N TRP A 319 12.61 -20.25 6.74
CA TRP A 319 12.57 -20.73 5.36
C TRP A 319 13.35 -19.80 4.43
N GLN A 320 13.81 -20.37 3.32
CA GLN A 320 14.62 -19.69 2.32
C GLN A 320 13.73 -19.01 1.29
N VAL A 321 13.84 -17.68 1.16
CA VAL A 321 13.14 -16.94 0.11
C VAL A 321 13.82 -17.23 -1.24
N PRO A 322 13.06 -17.59 -2.29
CA PRO A 322 13.59 -17.77 -3.63
C PRO A 322 14.27 -16.51 -4.16
N ASP A 323 15.31 -16.68 -5.00
CA ASP A 323 16.00 -15.54 -5.63
C ASP A 323 15.09 -14.77 -6.60
N TYR A 324 14.15 -15.47 -7.23
CA TYR A 324 13.20 -14.90 -8.18
C TYR A 324 11.89 -15.68 -8.22
N TYR A 325 10.84 -15.00 -8.68
CA TYR A 325 9.59 -15.60 -9.13
C TYR A 325 9.39 -15.33 -10.63
N ARG A 326 8.50 -16.10 -11.25
CA ARG A 326 8.04 -15.83 -12.62
C ARG A 326 7.25 -14.52 -12.64
N PHE A 327 7.36 -13.77 -13.74
CA PHE A 327 6.60 -12.55 -13.94
C PHE A 327 6.32 -12.33 -15.45
N GLY A 328 5.23 -12.93 -15.93
CA GLY A 328 4.90 -13.02 -17.35
C GLY A 328 5.92 -13.86 -18.12
N SER A 329 6.62 -13.22 -19.05
CA SER A 329 7.78 -13.78 -19.76
C SER A 329 9.12 -13.43 -19.11
N GLU A 330 9.10 -12.64 -18.04
CA GLU A 330 10.28 -12.17 -17.33
C GLU A 330 10.35 -12.78 -15.91
N GLN A 331 11.28 -12.27 -15.11
CA GLN A 331 11.43 -12.61 -13.70
C GLN A 331 11.21 -11.39 -12.83
N ILE A 332 10.87 -11.64 -11.57
CA ILE A 332 10.80 -10.62 -10.53
C ILE A 332 11.62 -11.05 -9.32
N VAL A 333 12.36 -10.10 -8.75
CA VAL A 333 13.13 -10.28 -7.50
C VAL A 333 12.24 -9.90 -6.32
N PRO A 334 11.90 -10.85 -5.42
CA PRO A 334 11.18 -10.54 -4.19
C PRO A 334 12.06 -9.77 -3.20
N LEU A 335 11.42 -8.99 -2.33
CA LEU A 335 12.10 -8.50 -1.12
C LEU A 335 12.65 -9.70 -0.35
N ARG A 336 13.89 -9.62 0.18
CA ARG A 336 14.59 -10.75 0.83
C ARG A 336 14.98 -11.90 -0.12
N ALA A 337 15.04 -11.70 -1.42
CA ALA A 337 15.56 -12.70 -2.37
C ALA A 337 16.90 -13.30 -1.89
N GLY A 338 16.96 -14.63 -1.80
CA GLY A 338 18.17 -15.34 -1.34
C GLY A 338 18.43 -15.27 0.17
N GLU A 339 17.59 -14.59 0.95
CA GLU A 339 17.71 -14.51 2.42
C GLU A 339 16.76 -15.49 3.14
N VAL A 340 17.02 -15.69 4.43
CA VAL A 340 16.17 -16.51 5.32
C VAL A 340 15.19 -15.62 6.07
N LEU A 341 13.90 -15.94 5.99
CA LEU A 341 12.88 -15.41 6.89
C LEU A 341 12.70 -16.35 8.08
N ASN A 342 12.35 -15.81 9.25
CA ASN A 342 12.21 -16.56 10.51
C ASN A 342 10.75 -16.79 10.93
N TRP A 343 9.82 -16.36 10.08
CA TRP A 343 8.38 -16.57 10.22
C TRP A 343 7.85 -17.19 8.94
N ARG A 344 6.82 -18.03 9.09
CA ARG A 344 6.12 -18.69 7.98
C ARG A 344 4.63 -18.72 8.28
N VAL A 345 3.80 -18.38 7.31
CA VAL A 345 2.34 -18.56 7.43
C VAL A 345 1.97 -20.00 7.06
N ASP A 346 1.14 -20.62 7.89
CA ASP A 346 0.36 -21.82 7.56
C ASP A 346 -0.91 -21.37 6.81
N TYR A 347 -1.03 -21.81 5.55
CA TYR A 347 -2.17 -21.51 4.67
C TYR A 347 -3.25 -22.59 4.73
#